data_AF-A0A7Y2U631-F1
#
_entry.id   AF-A0A7Y2U631-F1
#
_cell.length_a   1.000
_cell.length_b   1.000
_cell.length_c   1.000
_cell.angle_alpha   90.00
_cell.angle_beta   90.00
_cell.angle_gamma   90.00
#
_symmetry.space_group_name_H-M   'P 1'
#
loop_
_entity.id
_entity.type
_entity.pdbx_description
1 polymer ?
#
loop_
_entity_poly.entity_id
_entity_poly.type
_entity_poly.pdbx_seq_one_letter_code
_entity_poly.pdbx_strand_id
1 'polypeptide(L)' 'MHILIANLGSTSFKYRLYEIDGKSETVIASGGFERVTDYAEVINQALADLIDQGHI' A
#
# COMPACT_ATOMS: atom_id res chain seq x y z
N MET A 1 7.90 3.99 -12.33
CA MET A 1 8.49 3.51 -11.05
C MET A 1 7.39 3.51 -10.00
N HIS A 2 7.26 2.42 -9.24
CA HIS A 2 6.25 2.33 -8.18
C HIS A 2 6.84 2.69 -6.82
N ILE A 3 6.17 3.55 -6.06
CA ILE A 3 6.53 3.90 -4.68
C ILE A 3 5.32 3.68 -3.78
N LEU A 4 5.45 2.75 -2.84
CA LEU A 4 4.45 2.55 -1.79
C LEU A 4 4.83 3.34 -0.55
N ILE A 5 3.91 4.21 -0.10
CA ILE A 5 4.04 4.94 1.15
C ILE A 5 3.19 4.24 2.20
N ALA A 6 3.85 3.64 3.19
CA ALA A 6 3.23 3.00 4.34
C ALA A 6 3.17 3.96 5.54
N ASN A 7 1.99 4.11 6.13
CA ASN A 7 1.77 4.78 7.41
C ASN A 7 1.34 3.74 8.44
N LEU A 8 2.24 3.46 9.39
CA LEU A 8 2.03 2.50 10.47
C LEU A 8 1.67 3.26 11.76
N GLY A 9 0.39 3.22 12.13
CA GLY A 9 -0.09 3.63 13.44
C GLY A 9 0.17 2.55 14.49
N SER A 10 -0.24 2.76 15.74
CA SER A 10 -0.11 1.76 16.81
C SER A 10 -1.07 0.57 16.68
N THR A 11 -2.18 0.76 15.95
CA THR A 11 -3.19 -0.28 15.67
C THR A 11 -3.75 -0.17 14.25
N SER A 12 -3.05 0.50 13.35
CA SER A 12 -3.50 0.69 11.96
C SER A 12 -2.33 0.68 10.99
N PHE A 13 -2.61 0.27 9.76
CA PHE A 13 -1.70 0.35 8.64
C PHE A 13 -2.45 0.97 7.46
N LYS A 14 -2.01 2.12 6.96
CA LYS A 14 -2.58 2.77 5.78
C LYS A 14 -1.51 2.90 4.72
N TYR A 15 -1.88 2.80 3.45
CA TYR A 15 -0.93 2.95 2.37
C TYR A 15 -1.51 3.64 1.14
N ARG A 16 -0.60 4.20 0.35
CA ARG A 16 -0.86 4.65 -1.03
C ARG A 16 0.28 4.16 -1.92
N LEU A 17 -0.07 3.71 -3.11
CA LEU A 17 0.86 3.34 -4.16
C LEU A 17 0.85 4.44 -5.22
N TYR A 18 2.04 4.98 -5.49
CA TYR A 18 2.27 5.98 -6.51
C TYR A 18 2.97 5.35 -7.70
N GLU A 19 2.47 5.63 -8.90
CA GLU A 19 3.22 5.48 -10.13
C GLU A 19 3.88 6.82 -10.46
N ILE A 20 5.20 6.80 -10.61
CA ILE A 20 6.00 7.95 -11.04
C ILE A 20 6.55 7.64 -12.42
N ASP A 21 6.14 8.46 -13.39
CA ASP A 21 6.69 8.49 -14.75
C ASP A 21 7.21 9.88 -15.06
N GLY A 22 8.51 10.12 -14.79
CA GLY A 22 9.42 11.20 -15.23
C GLY A 22 8.98 12.68 -15.15
N LYS A 23 7.69 12.95 -15.04
CA LYS A 23 6.95 14.19 -15.28
C LYS A 23 5.66 14.23 -14.46
N SER A 24 5.11 13.08 -14.06
CA SER A 24 3.92 12.97 -13.23
C SER A 24 4.06 11.94 -12.11
N GLU A 25 3.41 12.24 -10.99
CA GLU A 25 3.13 11.30 -9.91
C GLU A 25 1.61 11.08 -9.86
N THR A 26 1.17 9.82 -9.86
CA THR A 26 -0.25 9.47 -9.78
C THR A 26 -0.46 8.39 -8.74
N VAL A 27 -1.45 8.58 -7.88
CA VAL A 27 -1.88 7.52 -6.96
C VAL A 27 -2.66 6.49 -7.77
N ILE A 28 -2.13 5.28 -7.85
CA ILE A 28 -2.75 4.18 -8.60
C ILE A 28 -3.49 3.20 -7.68
N ALA A 29 -3.17 3.17 -6.39
CA ALA A 29 -3.90 2.41 -5.39
C ALA A 29 -3.80 3.04 -4.00
N SER A 30 -4.79 2.76 -3.15
CA SER A 30 -4.76 3.12 -1.73
C SER A 30 -5.54 2.11 -0.91
N GLY A 31 -5.10 1.84 0.30
CA GLY A 31 -5.78 0.92 1.19
C GLY A 31 -5.38 1.11 2.64
N GLY A 32 -5.93 0.26 3.49
CA GLY A 32 -5.55 0.24 4.88
C GLY A 32 -6.31 -0.79 5.70
N PHE A 33 -5.71 -1.11 6.84
CA PHE A 33 -6.17 -2.05 7.84
C PHE A 33 -6.30 -1.29 9.16
N GLU A 34 -7.40 -1.54 9.85
CA GLU A 34 -7.66 -1.00 11.18
C GLU A 34 -7.65 -2.16 12.19
N ARG A 35 -7.37 -1.85 13.46
CA ARG A 35 -7.28 -2.85 14.55
C ARG A 35 -6.21 -3.92 14.28
N VAL A 36 -5.11 -3.52 13.67
CA VAL A 36 -3.97 -4.39 13.33
C VAL A 36 -3.30 -4.86 14.62
N THR A 37 -3.13 -6.19 14.74
CA THR A 37 -2.34 -6.83 15.81
C THR A 37 -1.11 -7.56 15.26
N ASP A 38 -1.12 -7.91 13.98
CA ASP A 38 0.03 -8.46 13.25
C ASP A 38 0.26 -7.63 11.99
N TYR A 39 1.36 -6.87 11.96
CA TYR A 39 1.70 -6.02 10.83
C TYR A 39 2.27 -6.80 9.64
N ALA A 40 2.97 -7.90 9.89
CA ALA A 40 3.55 -8.70 8.82
C ALA A 40 2.43 -9.36 8.00
N GLU A 41 1.41 -9.88 8.66
CA GLU A 41 0.23 -10.46 8.00
C GLU A 41 -0.46 -9.43 7.09
N VAL A 42 -0.83 -8.26 7.62
CA VAL A 42 -1.58 -7.26 6.84
C VAL A 42 -0.74 -6.60 5.74
N ILE A 43 0.58 -6.47 5.91
CA ILE A 43 1.46 -5.99 4.85
C ILE A 43 1.53 -7.01 3.71
N ASN A 44 1.66 -8.31 4.04
CA ASN A 44 1.65 -9.36 3.01
C ASN A 44 0.30 -9.41 2.29
N GLN A 45 -0.81 -9.28 3.01
CA GLN A 45 -2.14 -9.19 2.40
C GLN A 45 -2.25 -7.98 1.47
N ALA A 46 -1.81 -6.80 1.90
CA ALA A 46 -1.82 -5.60 1.06
C ALA A 46 -1.02 -5.77 -0.24
N LEU A 47 0.15 -6.41 -0.17
CA LEU A 47 0.96 -6.68 -1.35
C LEU A 47 0.30 -7.71 -2.27
N ALA A 48 -0.29 -8.77 -1.72
CA ALA A 48 -1.05 -9.75 -2.50
C ALA A 48 -2.23 -9.09 -3.23
N ASP A 49 -2.99 -8.24 -2.52
CA ASP A 49 -4.12 -7.50 -3.10
C ASP A 49 -3.67 -6.59 -4.26
N LEU A 50 -2.51 -5.92 -4.12
CA LEU A 50 -1.96 -5.06 -5.17
C LEU A 50 -1.50 -5.85 -6.40
N ILE A 51 -0.96 -7.07 -6.22
CA ILE A 51 -0.59 -7.98 -7.31
C ILE A 51 -1.85 -8.47 -8.02
N ASP A 52 -2.85 -8.92 -7.27
CA ASP A 52 -4.11 -9.45 -7.82
C ASP A 52 -4.89 -8.39 -8.61
N GLN A 53 -4.77 -7.12 -8.20
CA GLN A 53 -5.34 -5.97 -8.88
C GLN A 53 -4.50 -5.48 -10.08
N GLY A 54 -3.32 -6.04 -10.29
CA GLY A 54 -2.41 -5.67 -11.38
C GLY A 54 -1.76 -4.30 -11.24
N HIS A 55 -1.62 -3.82 -10.00
CA HIS A 55 -0.99 -2.52 -9.70
C HIS A 55 0.54 -2.60 -9.61
N ILE A 56 1.09 -3.78 -9.32
CA ILE A 56 2.54 -4.05 -9.23
C ILE A 56 2.89 -5.39 -9.84
#